data_AF-A0A9E1INR8-F1
#
_entry.id   AF-A0A9E1INR8-F1
#
_cell.length_a   1.000
_cell.length_b   1.000
_cell.length_c   1.000
_cell.angle_alpha   90.00
_cell.angle_beta   90.00
_cell.angle_gamma   90.00
#
_symmetry.space_group_name_H-M   'P 1'
#
loop_
_entity.id
_entity.type
_entity.pdbx_description
1 polymer ?
#
loop_
_entity_poly.entity_id
_entity_poly.type
_entity_poly.pdbx_seq_one_letter_code
_entity_poly.pdbx_strand_id
1 'polypeptide(L)'
;MSRAKEMVRRAPRHLVAVVAVVVVSLGCGPTYLFPGSPKAPRVLLLDGVSIRELRAGDFQTWACFDYVSEAGLAIEVGLFHDGTGFVLYDGTDTGTSANYERRGPNRRWDWGPNGNDFAFVLKPDRVGLFYDLKSATTNKKADDVFKCRERRSKTK
;
A
#
# COMPACT_ATOMS: atom_id res chain seq x y z
N MET A 1 -20.02 -89.51 -11.06
CA MET A 1 -21.02 -89.84 -12.10
C MET A 1 -22.40 -89.40 -11.62
N SER A 2 -23.19 -88.85 -12.55
CA SER A 2 -24.59 -88.41 -12.44
C SER A 2 -24.93 -87.22 -11.53
N ARG A 3 -25.86 -86.33 -11.88
CA ARG A 3 -26.45 -85.80 -13.13
C ARG A 3 -27.57 -84.87 -12.64
N ALA A 4 -27.73 -83.70 -13.26
CA ALA A 4 -29.02 -83.03 -13.56
C ALA A 4 -29.95 -82.67 -12.37
N LYS A 5 -30.81 -81.66 -12.37
CA LYS A 5 -31.31 -80.64 -13.31
C LYS A 5 -32.08 -79.69 -12.35
N GLU A 6 -31.71 -78.43 -12.24
CA GLU A 6 -32.35 -77.31 -12.94
C GLU A 6 -33.87 -77.20 -12.73
N MET A 7 -34.31 -76.19 -11.98
CA MET A 7 -35.60 -75.54 -12.20
C MET A 7 -35.52 -74.04 -11.91
N VAL A 8 -35.69 -73.30 -13.00
CA VAL A 8 -35.76 -71.86 -13.15
C VAL A 8 -36.99 -71.29 -12.44
N ARG A 9 -36.81 -70.22 -11.65
CA ARG A 9 -37.83 -69.18 -11.46
C ARG A 9 -37.17 -67.81 -11.47
N ARG A 10 -37.38 -67.08 -12.55
CA ARG A 10 -37.11 -65.64 -12.64
C ARG A 10 -38.26 -64.89 -11.98
N ALA A 11 -37.93 -63.97 -11.08
CA ALA A 11 -38.81 -62.89 -10.62
C ALA A 11 -38.00 -61.58 -10.63
N PRO A 12 -38.67 -60.42 -10.79
CA PRO A 12 -38.13 -59.29 -11.54
C PRO A 12 -37.18 -58.40 -10.74
N ARG A 13 -36.33 -57.73 -11.52
CA ARG A 13 -35.27 -56.80 -11.15
C ARG A 13 -35.78 -55.74 -10.16
N HIS A 14 -35.15 -55.67 -8.99
CA HIS A 14 -35.22 -54.53 -8.10
C HIS A 14 -34.80 -53.27 -8.86
N LEU A 15 -35.75 -52.36 -9.07
CA LEU A 15 -35.44 -51.00 -9.52
C LEU A 15 -34.90 -50.26 -8.29
N VAL A 16 -33.61 -50.44 -8.00
CA VAL A 16 -32.92 -49.64 -6.99
C VAL A 16 -32.75 -48.26 -7.59
N ALA A 17 -33.59 -47.32 -7.15
CA ALA A 17 -33.40 -45.91 -7.44
C ALA A 17 -32.07 -45.48 -6.82
N VAL A 18 -31.04 -45.32 -7.66
CA VAL A 18 -29.77 -44.75 -7.26
C VAL A 18 -30.02 -43.26 -7.01
N VAL A 19 -30.21 -42.91 -5.74
CA VAL A 19 -30.23 -41.51 -5.30
C VAL A 19 -28.79 -41.00 -5.44
N ALA A 20 -28.52 -40.28 -6.52
CA ALA A 20 -27.26 -39.57 -6.71
C ALA A 20 -27.18 -38.45 -5.67
N VAL A 21 -26.42 -38.69 -4.61
CA VAL A 21 -26.05 -37.65 -3.64
C VAL A 21 -25.05 -36.73 -4.32
N VAL A 22 -25.54 -35.60 -4.84
CA VAL A 22 -24.69 -34.51 -5.33
C VAL A 22 -24.07 -33.85 -4.10
N VAL A 23 -22.86 -34.27 -3.76
CA VAL A 23 -22.02 -33.56 -2.78
C VAL A 23 -21.62 -32.24 -3.44
N VAL A 24 -22.36 -31.18 -3.12
CA VAL A 24 -21.97 -29.81 -3.46
C VAL A 24 -20.78 -29.47 -2.56
N SER A 25 -19.58 -29.71 -3.08
CA SER A 25 -18.36 -29.16 -2.50
C SER A 25 -18.47 -27.63 -2.57
N LEU A 26 -18.74 -27.01 -1.42
CA LEU A 26 -18.44 -25.61 -1.17
C LEU A 26 -16.91 -25.46 -1.22
N GLY A 27 -16.38 -25.48 -2.43
CA GLY A 27 -15.03 -25.06 -2.71
C GLY A 27 -14.95 -23.58 -2.36
N CYS A 28 -14.49 -23.28 -1.14
CA CYS A 28 -13.93 -21.99 -0.82
C CYS A 28 -12.65 -21.88 -1.66
N GLY A 29 -12.80 -21.47 -2.92
CA GLY A 29 -11.67 -21.11 -3.74
C GLY A 29 -10.91 -19.99 -3.03
N PRO A 30 -9.56 -19.99 -3.03
CA PRO A 30 -8.83 -18.85 -2.51
C PRO A 30 -9.31 -17.63 -3.29
N THR A 31 -9.92 -16.68 -2.60
CA THR A 31 -10.06 -15.31 -3.09
C THR A 31 -8.65 -14.82 -3.35
N TYR A 32 -8.20 -14.96 -4.59
CA TYR A 32 -7.11 -14.17 -5.12
C TYR A 32 -7.58 -12.72 -5.04
N LEU A 33 -7.26 -12.06 -3.92
CA LEU A 33 -7.33 -10.62 -3.80
C LEU A 33 -6.46 -10.08 -4.93
N PHE A 34 -7.12 -9.60 -5.99
CA PHE A 34 -6.47 -8.93 -7.09
C PHE A 34 -5.55 -7.84 -6.51
N PRO A 35 -4.26 -7.81 -6.86
CA PRO A 35 -3.38 -6.80 -6.35
C PRO A 35 -3.75 -5.47 -7.02
N GLY A 36 -4.32 -4.55 -6.26
CA GLY A 36 -4.36 -3.09 -6.48
C GLY A 36 -5.10 -2.60 -7.72
N SER A 37 -6.35 -2.19 -7.54
CA SER A 37 -7.05 -1.27 -8.45
C SER A 37 -6.20 0.00 -8.67
N PRO A 38 -6.19 0.58 -9.88
CA PRO A 38 -5.56 1.88 -10.11
C PRO A 38 -6.19 2.89 -9.14
N LYS A 39 -5.35 3.57 -8.36
CA LYS A 39 -5.82 4.62 -7.45
C LYS A 39 -6.42 5.73 -8.29
N ALA A 40 -7.63 6.16 -7.94
CA ALA A 40 -8.25 7.32 -8.56
C ALA A 40 -7.31 8.53 -8.42
N PRO A 41 -7.27 9.44 -9.41
CA PRO A 41 -6.48 10.66 -9.30
C PRO A 41 -6.88 11.43 -8.04
N ARG A 42 -5.90 11.78 -7.20
CA ARG A 42 -6.16 12.54 -5.95
C ARG A 42 -5.92 14.04 -6.13
N VAL A 43 -6.50 14.84 -5.25
CA VAL A 43 -6.27 16.29 -5.19
C VAL A 43 -5.49 16.60 -3.92
N LEU A 44 -4.29 17.15 -4.07
CA LEU A 44 -3.48 17.63 -2.97
C LEU A 44 -3.81 19.09 -2.66
N LEU A 45 -3.91 19.44 -1.39
CA LEU A 45 -4.01 20.82 -0.94
C LEU A 45 -2.68 21.23 -0.30
N LEU A 46 -1.82 21.88 -1.08
CA LEU A 46 -0.49 22.32 -0.63
C LEU A 46 -0.50 23.83 -0.44
N ASP A 47 -0.23 24.31 0.76
CA ASP A 47 -0.15 25.75 1.05
C ASP A 47 -1.43 26.53 0.64
N GLY A 48 -2.59 25.86 0.72
CA GLY A 48 -3.88 26.42 0.28
C GLY A 48 -4.14 26.32 -1.23
N VAL A 49 -3.18 25.83 -2.02
CA VAL A 49 -3.31 25.62 -3.47
C VAL A 49 -3.70 24.17 -3.76
N SER A 50 -4.77 23.99 -4.54
CA SER A 50 -5.22 22.65 -4.96
C SER A 50 -4.47 22.18 -6.20
N ILE A 51 -3.73 21.08 -6.08
CA ILE A 51 -3.00 20.41 -7.15
C ILE A 51 -3.70 19.09 -7.47
N ARG A 52 -4.19 18.94 -8.70
CA ARG A 52 -4.83 17.70 -9.14
C ARG A 52 -3.78 16.77 -9.72
N GLU A 53 -3.76 15.52 -9.27
CA GLU A 53 -3.12 14.44 -10.01
C GLU A 53 -3.88 14.28 -11.34
N LEU A 54 -3.21 14.48 -12.47
CA LEU A 54 -3.85 14.37 -13.79
C LEU A 54 -3.80 12.93 -14.29
N ARG A 55 -2.79 12.16 -13.87
CA ARG A 55 -2.61 10.73 -14.12
C ARG A 55 -2.02 10.04 -12.88
N ALA A 56 -2.50 8.82 -12.61
CA ALA A 56 -1.97 8.02 -11.51
C ALA A 56 -0.45 7.81 -11.64
N GLY A 57 0.33 8.31 -10.68
CA GLY A 57 1.79 8.26 -10.71
C GLY A 57 2.50 9.51 -11.22
N ASP A 58 1.80 10.64 -11.32
CA ASP A 58 2.42 11.95 -11.61
C ASP A 58 3.40 12.40 -10.51
N PHE A 59 3.33 11.78 -9.33
CA PHE A 59 4.30 11.96 -8.25
C PHE A 59 4.71 10.63 -7.60
N GLN A 60 5.97 10.57 -7.17
CA GLN A 60 6.49 9.49 -6.32
C GLN A 60 6.24 9.86 -4.87
N THR A 61 5.75 8.92 -4.06
CA THR A 61 5.45 9.17 -2.64
C THR A 61 5.97 8.08 -1.74
N TRP A 62 6.30 8.47 -0.51
CA TRP A 62 6.68 7.57 0.57
C TRP A 62 5.74 7.82 1.74
N ALA A 63 4.95 6.80 2.06
CA ALA A 63 4.10 6.77 3.24
C ALA A 63 4.94 6.37 4.44
N CYS A 64 4.98 7.21 5.47
CA CYS A 64 5.81 7.04 6.65
C CYS A 64 4.95 6.95 7.91
N PHE A 65 5.22 5.91 8.69
CA PHE A 65 4.46 5.53 9.87
C PHE A 65 5.35 5.73 11.10
N ASP A 66 4.73 5.94 12.25
CA ASP A 66 5.44 5.91 13.53
C ASP A 66 6.29 4.64 13.62
N TYR A 67 7.54 4.78 14.06
CA TYR A 67 8.53 3.70 13.96
C TYR A 67 8.18 2.49 14.85
N VAL A 68 7.49 2.72 15.97
CA VAL A 68 7.20 1.69 16.98
C VAL A 68 5.82 1.08 16.77
N SER A 69 4.78 1.90 16.68
CA SER A 69 3.39 1.46 16.60
C SER A 69 2.97 1.07 15.19
N GLU A 70 3.58 1.69 14.17
CA GLU A 70 3.12 1.66 12.77
C GLU A 70 1.60 1.99 12.62
N ALA A 71 1.02 2.65 13.64
CA ALA A 71 -0.42 2.89 13.73
C ALA A 71 -0.79 4.15 12.94
N GLY A 72 -1.23 3.96 11.70
CA GLY A 72 -1.69 5.05 10.84
C GLY A 72 -0.55 5.80 10.14
N LEU A 73 -0.90 6.44 9.01
CA LEU A 73 0.03 7.23 8.22
C LEU A 73 0.31 8.55 8.95
N ALA A 74 1.53 8.74 9.44
CA ALA A 74 1.91 9.95 10.18
C ALA A 74 2.32 11.08 9.23
N ILE A 75 3.18 10.77 8.26
CA ILE A 75 3.68 11.73 7.28
C ILE A 75 3.79 11.06 5.91
N GLU A 76 3.44 11.79 4.86
CA GLU A 76 3.71 11.35 3.49
C GLU A 76 4.57 12.40 2.81
N VAL A 77 5.73 11.99 2.30
CA VAL A 77 6.59 12.87 1.49
C VAL A 77 6.52 12.45 0.04
N GLY A 78 6.60 13.42 -0.86
CA GLY A 78 6.53 13.12 -2.28
C GLY A 78 7.29 14.08 -3.17
N LEU A 79 7.43 13.67 -4.42
CA LEU A 79 8.20 14.33 -5.46
C LEU A 79 7.38 14.33 -6.74
N PHE A 80 7.09 15.53 -7.25
CA PHE A 80 6.51 15.72 -8.57
C PHE A 80 7.55 15.50 -9.67
N HIS A 81 7.09 15.26 -10.90
CA HIS A 81 7.98 15.02 -12.04
C HIS A 81 8.90 16.22 -12.38
N ASP A 82 8.47 17.43 -12.06
CA ASP A 82 9.23 18.68 -12.26
C ASP A 82 10.35 18.88 -11.22
N GLY A 83 10.47 17.99 -10.23
CA GLY A 83 11.44 18.07 -9.16
C GLY A 83 10.93 18.75 -7.88
N THR A 84 9.70 19.26 -7.88
CA THR A 84 9.09 19.90 -6.70
C THR A 84 8.76 18.86 -5.63
N GLY A 85 9.18 19.09 -4.39
CA GLY A 85 8.85 18.24 -3.25
C GLY A 85 7.57 18.67 -2.56
N PHE A 86 6.97 17.76 -1.80
CA PHE A 86 5.86 18.07 -0.89
C PHE A 86 5.85 17.16 0.32
N VAL A 87 5.15 17.61 1.36
CA VAL A 87 4.94 16.91 2.63
C VAL A 87 3.47 17.00 3.00
N LEU A 88 2.82 15.87 3.29
CA LEU A 88 1.44 15.75 3.76
C LEU A 88 1.42 15.20 5.19
N TYR A 89 0.40 15.56 5.95
CA TYR A 89 0.28 15.24 7.38
C TYR A 89 -0.90 14.33 7.68
N ASP A 90 -0.73 13.46 8.68
CA ASP A 90 -1.79 12.68 9.33
C ASP A 90 -2.65 11.85 8.37
N GLY A 91 -2.05 11.41 7.26
CA GLY A 91 -2.71 10.64 6.22
C GLY A 91 -3.76 11.39 5.41
N THR A 92 -3.82 12.72 5.54
CA THR A 92 -4.64 13.59 4.71
C THR A 92 -3.95 13.91 3.38
N ASP A 93 -4.70 14.45 2.42
CA ASP A 93 -4.15 15.02 1.19
C ASP A 93 -3.78 16.52 1.35
N THR A 94 -3.64 17.01 2.58
CA THR A 94 -3.28 18.40 2.89
C THR A 94 -1.85 18.49 3.42
N GLY A 95 -1.13 19.53 3.00
CA GLY A 95 0.26 19.68 3.35
C GLY A 95 0.91 20.96 2.85
N THR A 96 2.22 20.88 2.65
CA THR A 96 3.08 21.98 2.24
C THR A 96 3.97 21.56 1.08
N SER A 97 4.28 22.52 0.22
CA SER A 97 5.36 22.38 -0.75
C SER A 97 6.69 22.35 0.00
N ALA A 98 7.67 21.65 -0.57
CA ALA A 98 8.98 21.48 0.04
C ALA A 98 10.09 21.51 -1.01
N ASN A 99 11.24 22.04 -0.61
CA ASN A 99 12.46 21.98 -1.39
C ASN A 99 13.00 20.55 -1.33
N TYR A 100 12.91 19.84 -2.44
CA TYR A 100 13.46 18.49 -2.54
C TYR A 100 14.93 18.54 -2.98
N GLU A 101 15.75 17.72 -2.32
CA GLU A 101 17.11 17.47 -2.75
C GLU A 101 17.49 16.01 -2.56
N ARG A 102 18.44 15.55 -3.39
CA ARG A 102 19.08 14.25 -3.23
C ARG A 102 20.51 14.44 -2.76
N ARG A 103 20.83 13.96 -1.55
CA ARG A 103 22.18 14.00 -0.97
C ARG A 103 22.75 12.59 -0.91
N GLY A 104 23.49 12.21 -1.95
CA GLY A 104 23.98 10.86 -2.12
C GLY A 104 22.81 9.85 -2.20
N PRO A 105 22.76 8.80 -1.35
CA PRO A 105 21.66 7.86 -1.35
C PRO A 105 20.41 8.39 -0.63
N ASN A 106 20.53 9.46 0.15
CA ASN A 106 19.43 10.02 0.93
C ASN A 106 18.60 10.99 0.09
N ARG A 107 17.31 11.02 0.37
CA ARG A 107 16.36 12.02 -0.13
C ARG A 107 16.01 12.97 1.01
N ARG A 108 15.91 14.26 0.73
CA ARG A 108 15.59 15.27 1.75
C ARG A 108 14.56 16.25 1.22
N TRP A 109 13.64 16.63 2.11
CA TRP A 109 12.64 17.67 1.90
C TRP A 109 12.83 18.72 2.98
N ASP A 110 12.98 19.97 2.59
CA ASP A 110 13.08 21.13 3.49
C ASP A 110 11.89 22.06 3.27
N TRP A 111 11.27 22.56 4.35
CA TRP A 111 10.12 23.46 4.26
C TRP A 111 9.99 24.37 5.48
N GLY A 112 8.93 25.17 5.48
CA GLY A 112 8.59 26.12 6.54
C GLY A 112 8.79 27.58 6.12
N PRO A 113 8.41 28.55 6.97
CA PRO A 113 8.49 29.98 6.67
C PRO A 113 9.82 30.48 6.09
N ASN A 114 10.96 29.96 6.57
CA ASN A 114 12.29 30.31 6.06
C ASN A 114 12.80 29.36 4.96
N GLY A 115 11.98 28.39 4.54
CA GLY A 115 12.32 27.39 3.52
C GLY A 115 13.18 26.22 4.01
N ASN A 116 13.66 26.27 5.25
CA ASN A 116 14.52 25.26 5.88
C ASN A 116 14.30 25.17 7.41
N ASP A 117 13.14 25.60 7.90
CA ASP A 117 12.77 25.50 9.32
C ASP A 117 12.54 24.05 9.74
N PHE A 118 12.17 23.20 8.79
CA PHE A 118 11.94 21.79 8.99
C PHE A 118 12.62 20.98 7.90
N ALA A 119 13.07 19.78 8.25
CA ALA A 119 13.63 18.83 7.30
C ALA A 119 13.11 17.42 7.53
N PHE A 120 12.85 16.69 6.45
CA PHE A 120 12.60 15.27 6.47
C PHE A 120 13.64 14.57 5.60
N VAL A 121 14.38 13.62 6.17
CA VAL A 121 15.40 12.85 5.47
C VAL A 121 14.98 11.40 5.38
N LEU A 122 14.76 10.92 4.16
CA LEU A 122 14.52 9.51 3.88
C LEU A 122 15.82 8.82 3.47
N LYS A 123 16.20 7.83 4.25
CA LYS A 123 17.34 6.95 4.00
C LYS A 123 16.97 5.78 3.08
N PRO A 124 17.97 5.16 2.41
CA PRO A 124 17.74 4.01 1.53
C PRO A 124 17.22 2.75 2.27
N ASP A 125 17.48 2.63 3.56
CA ASP A 125 16.98 1.55 4.43
C ASP A 125 15.50 1.71 4.82
N ARG A 126 14.85 2.77 4.30
CA ARG A 126 13.46 3.17 4.56
C ARG A 126 13.23 3.82 5.93
N VAL A 127 14.28 4.27 6.60
CA VAL A 127 14.14 5.11 7.80
C VAL A 127 13.93 6.56 7.38
N GLY A 128 12.85 7.17 7.87
CA GLY A 128 12.59 8.60 7.78
C GLY A 128 13.03 9.31 9.05
N LEU A 129 13.65 10.47 8.93
CA LEU A 129 14.12 11.28 10.06
C LEU A 129 13.56 12.68 9.92
N PHE A 130 12.82 13.14 10.93
CA PHE A 130 12.30 14.51 10.99
C PHE A 130 13.21 15.38 11.86
N TYR A 131 13.34 16.64 11.47
CA TYR A 131 14.10 17.66 12.17
C TYR A 131 13.32 18.97 12.24
N ASP A 132 13.17 19.52 13.44
CA ASP A 132 12.81 20.93 13.66
C ASP A 132 14.10 21.77 13.73
N LEU A 133 14.36 22.55 12.70
CA LEU A 133 15.59 23.32 12.56
C LEU A 133 15.47 24.77 13.07
N LYS A 134 14.29 25.20 13.54
CA LYS A 134 14.04 26.60 13.96
C LYS A 134 14.98 27.11 15.04
N SER A 135 15.49 26.21 15.88
CA SER A 135 16.42 26.53 16.97
C SER A 135 17.70 25.69 16.89
N ALA A 136 18.06 25.19 15.71
CA ALA A 136 19.12 24.20 15.59
C ALA A 136 20.50 24.76 15.99
N THR A 137 21.14 24.07 16.93
CA THR A 137 22.58 24.13 17.19
C THR A 137 23.32 23.13 16.30
N THR A 138 24.63 23.26 16.18
CA THR A 138 25.49 22.28 15.49
C THR A 138 25.32 20.89 16.14
N ASN A 139 25.12 19.84 15.31
CA ASN A 139 24.93 18.43 15.71
C ASN A 139 23.55 18.04 16.29
N LYS A 140 22.46 18.64 15.80
CA LYS A 140 21.10 18.23 16.16
C LYS A 140 20.78 16.78 15.76
N LYS A 141 20.19 16.01 16.69
CA LYS A 141 19.60 14.69 16.43
C LYS A 141 18.21 14.84 15.81
N ALA A 142 17.73 13.80 15.13
CA ALA A 142 16.35 13.78 14.64
C ALA A 142 15.37 13.88 15.82
N ASP A 143 14.35 14.70 15.68
CA ASP A 143 13.28 14.86 16.66
C ASP A 143 12.37 13.63 16.64
N ASP A 144 12.05 13.13 15.45
CA ASP A 144 11.25 11.93 15.25
C ASP A 144 11.86 10.99 14.20
N VAL A 145 11.54 9.70 14.34
CA VAL A 145 11.98 8.63 13.46
C VAL A 145 10.76 7.88 12.93
N PHE A 146 10.77 7.57 11.64
CA PHE A 146 9.66 6.94 10.94
C PHE A 146 10.12 5.73 10.16
N LYS A 147 9.18 4.81 9.92
CA LYS A 147 9.35 3.71 8.97
C LYS A 147 8.57 4.02 7.70
N CYS A 148 9.27 4.12 6.58
CA CYS A 148 8.70 4.57 5.33
C CYS A 148 8.52 3.45 4.32
N ARG A 149 7.57 3.62 3.40
CA ARG A 149 7.30 2.69 2.29
C ARG A 149 6.93 3.50 1.06
N GLU A 150 7.63 3.23 -0.04
CA GLU A 150 7.27 3.83 -1.32
C GLU A 150 5.88 3.35 -1.75
N ARG A 151 4.98 4.29 -2.05
CA ARG A 151 3.69 3.96 -2.64
C ARG A 151 3.94 3.81 -4.14
N ARG A 152 4.18 2.57 -4.57
CA ARG A 152 4.31 2.29 -6.01
C ARG A 152 3.00 2.68 -6.71
N SER A 153 3.07 3.62 -7.65
CA SER A 153 2.07 3.69 -8.72
C SER A 153 2.30 2.47 -9.60
N LYS A 154 1.25 1.66 -9.81
CA LYS A 154 1.30 0.61 -10.83
C LYS A 154 1.19 1.28 -12.19
N THR A 155 2.31 1.66 -12.77
CA THR A 155 2.38 1.94 -14.21
C THR A 155 2.11 0.62 -14.93
N LYS A 156 1.04 0.58 -15.72
CA LYS A 156 0.63 -0.57 -16.51
C LYS A 156 1.32 -0.53 -17.87
#